data_AF-E0DEN2-F1
#
_entry.id   AF-E0DEN2-F1
#
_cell.length_a   1.000
_cell.length_b   1.000
_cell.length_c   1.000
_cell.angle_alpha   90.00
_cell.angle_beta   90.00
_cell.angle_gamma   90.00
#
_symmetry.space_group_name_H-M   'P 1'
#
loop_
_entity.id
_entity.type
_entity.pdbx_description
1 polymer ?
#
loop_
_entity_poly.entity_id
_entity_poly.type
_entity_poly.pdbx_seq_one_letter_code
_entity_poly.pdbx_strand_id
1 'polypeptide(L)'
;MKVVKTLTIIIAVIAVLAGAITWFFGPSLGVALLGRPILMISTPHRYGQAAIDIGRNFAIYADTPQATAAYEEAKAEIANVHSVEETYPIIKKYLKVAGGKHSNFLSPEDNANSDDLGNDSPTVTKNDNIVTAMLPSLNLGPVGQKYADILANGLAENVPNSCGVILDLRKNDGGDMGPMLAGVSGLLPDGTLLSFKSKNSTSPVTLNNGSISGGGTPTTVGPKDKFRVPVAILTSNVTASSGEATLLSFRGLENTRTFGQPSAGYASGNLIIDMPDGAGLMVTTANDVARTGEEFSEDPIAPDVSTDRPEQAATEWLHSQCGQ
;
A
#
# COMPACT_ATOMS: atom_id res chain seq x y z
N MET A 1 -56.96 -16.75 5.48
CA MET A 1 -56.28 -17.67 4.53
C MET A 1 -55.71 -16.97 3.28
N LYS A 2 -56.48 -16.15 2.53
CA LYS A 2 -55.97 -15.42 1.35
C LYS A 2 -54.84 -14.42 1.67
N VAL A 3 -55.00 -13.61 2.72
CA VAL A 3 -53.98 -12.62 3.14
C VAL A 3 -52.65 -13.29 3.52
N VAL A 4 -52.70 -14.40 4.27
CA VAL A 4 -51.51 -15.19 4.63
C VAL A 4 -50.82 -15.75 3.38
N LYS A 5 -51.58 -16.30 2.42
CA LYS A 5 -51.04 -16.83 1.16
C LYS A 5 -50.38 -15.73 0.32
N THR A 6 -50.99 -14.55 0.22
CA THR A 6 -50.41 -13.40 -0.48
C THR A 6 -49.12 -12.91 0.19
N LEU A 7 -49.10 -12.82 1.52
CA LEU A 7 -47.92 -12.41 2.28
C LEU A 7 -46.77 -13.42 2.11
N THR A 8 -47.04 -14.72 2.15
CA THR A 8 -46.04 -15.76 1.89
C THR A 8 -45.45 -15.66 0.48
N ILE A 9 -46.28 -15.39 -0.54
CA ILE A 9 -45.79 -15.19 -1.92
C ILE A 9 -44.91 -13.95 -2.00
N ILE A 10 -45.30 -12.83 -1.39
CA ILE A 10 -44.51 -11.60 -1.37
C ILE A 10 -43.14 -11.85 -0.70
N ILE A 11 -43.12 -12.51 0.45
CA ILE A 11 -41.87 -12.87 1.14
C ILE A 11 -40.99 -13.77 0.28
N ALA A 12 -41.57 -14.78 -0.39
CA ALA A 12 -40.83 -15.66 -1.28
C ALA A 12 -40.24 -14.90 -2.48
N VAL A 13 -41.01 -13.99 -3.09
CA VAL A 13 -40.53 -13.13 -4.19
C VAL A 13 -39.40 -12.22 -3.72
N ILE A 14 -39.55 -11.58 -2.56
CA ILE A 14 -38.50 -10.74 -1.96
C ILE A 14 -37.25 -11.58 -1.69
N ALA A 15 -37.39 -12.80 -1.15
CA ALA A 15 -36.26 -13.68 -0.90
C ALA A 15 -35.54 -14.10 -2.19
N VAL A 16 -36.29 -14.40 -3.26
CA VAL A 16 -35.72 -14.73 -4.58
C VAL A 16 -35.00 -13.51 -5.18
N LEU A 17 -35.60 -12.32 -5.09
CA LEU A 17 -34.98 -11.09 -5.59
C LEU A 17 -33.72 -10.74 -4.78
N ALA A 18 -33.77 -10.85 -3.46
CA ALA A 18 -32.62 -10.66 -2.59
C ALA A 18 -31.50 -11.65 -2.94
N GLY A 19 -31.85 -12.94 -3.12
CA GLY A 19 -30.92 -13.98 -3.57
C GLY A 19 -30.33 -13.71 -4.95
N ALA A 20 -31.10 -13.19 -5.90
CA ALA A 20 -30.59 -12.81 -7.21
C ALA A 20 -29.65 -11.60 -7.12
N ILE A 21 -29.99 -10.59 -6.34
CA ILE A 21 -29.15 -9.40 -6.14
C ILE A 21 -27.82 -9.80 -5.50
N THR A 22 -27.83 -10.60 -4.44
CA THR A 22 -26.61 -11.10 -3.81
C THR A 22 -25.84 -12.05 -4.75
N TRP A 23 -26.52 -12.79 -5.63
CA TRP A 23 -25.86 -13.65 -6.61
C TRP A 23 -25.10 -12.85 -7.68
N PHE A 24 -25.67 -11.79 -8.23
CA PHE A 24 -25.02 -11.02 -9.30
C PHE A 24 -24.15 -9.87 -8.80
N PHE A 25 -24.59 -9.17 -7.76
CA PHE A 25 -23.92 -7.97 -7.26
C PHE A 25 -23.17 -8.19 -5.94
N GLY A 26 -23.37 -9.33 -5.26
CA GLY A 26 -22.71 -9.65 -3.99
C GLY A 26 -21.19 -9.57 -4.02
N PRO A 27 -20.48 -10.01 -5.08
CA PRO A 27 -19.03 -9.83 -5.16
C PRO A 27 -18.61 -8.35 -5.12
N SER A 28 -19.10 -7.53 -6.05
CA SER A 28 -18.71 -6.13 -6.15
C SER A 28 -19.22 -5.27 -4.99
N LEU A 29 -20.48 -5.46 -4.56
CA LEU A 29 -21.03 -4.77 -3.38
C LEU A 29 -20.32 -5.20 -2.10
N GLY A 30 -19.96 -6.47 -1.99
CA GLY A 30 -19.17 -6.99 -0.88
C GLY A 30 -17.82 -6.28 -0.78
N VAL A 31 -17.08 -6.17 -1.88
CA VAL A 31 -15.80 -5.44 -1.89
C VAL A 31 -16.01 -3.98 -1.48
N ALA A 32 -17.01 -3.30 -2.05
CA ALA A 32 -17.28 -1.89 -1.76
C ALA A 32 -17.70 -1.62 -0.29
N LEU A 33 -18.42 -2.56 0.35
CA LEU A 33 -18.98 -2.37 1.69
C LEU A 33 -18.15 -3.02 2.81
N LEU A 34 -17.48 -4.14 2.51
CA LEU A 34 -16.85 -5.03 3.49
C LEU A 34 -15.38 -5.31 3.16
N GLY A 35 -14.83 -4.82 2.05
CA GLY A 35 -13.47 -5.13 1.61
C GLY A 35 -13.28 -6.56 1.08
N ARG A 36 -14.35 -7.35 0.95
CA ARG A 36 -14.31 -8.75 0.50
C ARG A 36 -15.56 -9.15 -0.28
N PRO A 37 -15.48 -10.01 -1.30
CA PRO A 37 -16.65 -10.42 -2.06
C PRO A 37 -17.61 -11.28 -1.24
N ILE A 38 -18.92 -11.06 -1.41
CA ILE A 38 -19.95 -11.93 -0.84
C ILE A 38 -20.30 -13.02 -1.86
N LEU A 39 -19.77 -14.23 -1.65
CA LEU A 39 -20.09 -15.42 -2.44
C LEU A 39 -21.03 -16.34 -1.65
N MET A 40 -22.32 -16.37 -2.01
CA MET A 40 -23.30 -17.25 -1.34
C MET A 40 -22.98 -18.75 -1.47
N ILE A 41 -22.37 -19.14 -2.60
CA ILE A 41 -21.85 -20.49 -2.88
C ILE A 41 -20.50 -20.28 -3.53
N SER A 42 -19.42 -20.86 -2.99
CA SER A 42 -18.08 -20.76 -3.60
C SER A 42 -17.80 -21.99 -4.45
N THR A 43 -18.09 -21.92 -5.76
CA THR A 43 -17.59 -22.90 -6.73
C THR A 43 -16.29 -22.38 -7.36
N PRO A 44 -15.40 -23.24 -7.87
CA PRO A 44 -14.21 -22.83 -8.60
C PRO A 44 -14.48 -21.76 -9.66
N HIS A 45 -15.49 -21.98 -10.51
CA HIS A 45 -15.91 -21.04 -11.55
C HIS A 45 -16.30 -19.68 -10.98
N ARG A 46 -17.09 -19.66 -9.91
CA ARG A 46 -17.60 -18.42 -9.33
C ARG A 46 -16.51 -17.65 -8.59
N TYR A 47 -15.59 -18.37 -7.94
CA TYR A 47 -14.39 -17.79 -7.34
C TYR A 47 -13.54 -17.09 -8.39
N GLY A 48 -13.18 -17.82 -9.47
CA GLY A 48 -12.38 -17.28 -10.56
C GLY A 48 -13.05 -16.09 -11.24
N GLN A 49 -14.33 -16.21 -11.57
CA GLN A 49 -15.09 -15.14 -12.21
C GLN A 49 -15.16 -13.88 -11.33
N ALA A 50 -15.45 -14.03 -10.04
CA ALA A 50 -15.48 -12.89 -9.12
C ALA A 50 -14.13 -12.19 -9.04
N ALA A 51 -13.03 -12.93 -9.01
CA ALA A 51 -11.68 -12.36 -8.95
C ALA A 51 -11.32 -11.55 -10.20
N ILE A 52 -11.63 -12.05 -11.41
CA ILE A 52 -11.37 -11.29 -12.64
C ILE A 52 -12.33 -10.11 -12.82
N ASP A 53 -13.57 -10.20 -12.34
CA ASP A 53 -14.52 -9.08 -12.33
C ASP A 53 -14.05 -7.95 -11.41
N ILE A 54 -13.52 -8.30 -10.23
CA ILE A 54 -12.88 -7.36 -9.32
C ILE A 54 -11.72 -6.65 -10.02
N GLY A 55 -10.79 -7.41 -10.63
CA GLY A 55 -9.69 -6.80 -11.39
C GLY A 55 -10.20 -5.90 -12.52
N ARG A 56 -11.27 -6.30 -13.22
CA ARG A 56 -11.89 -5.49 -14.29
C ARG A 56 -12.44 -4.16 -13.78
N ASN A 57 -13.02 -4.16 -12.59
CA ASN A 57 -13.66 -2.98 -12.01
C ASN A 57 -12.65 -2.00 -11.40
N PHE A 58 -11.58 -2.50 -10.80
CA PHE A 58 -10.69 -1.68 -9.97
C PHE A 58 -9.31 -1.42 -10.56
N ALA A 59 -8.79 -2.33 -11.39
CA ALA A 59 -7.39 -2.25 -11.81
C ALA A 59 -7.12 -1.06 -12.74
N ILE A 60 -5.98 -0.40 -12.54
CA ILE A 60 -5.65 0.89 -13.16
C ILE A 60 -5.56 0.84 -14.69
N TYR A 61 -5.22 -0.30 -15.28
CA TYR A 61 -5.14 -0.51 -16.74
C TYR A 61 -6.28 -1.35 -17.31
N ALA A 62 -7.35 -1.58 -16.53
CA ALA A 62 -8.43 -2.50 -16.92
C ALA A 62 -9.16 -2.10 -18.22
N ASP A 63 -9.15 -0.82 -18.62
CA ASP A 63 -9.85 -0.33 -19.83
C ASP A 63 -9.00 -0.43 -21.11
N THR A 64 -7.75 -0.90 -20.99
CA THR A 64 -6.89 -1.10 -22.16
C THR A 64 -7.39 -2.25 -23.04
N PRO A 65 -7.13 -2.21 -24.35
CA PRO A 65 -7.41 -3.34 -25.24
C PRO A 65 -6.75 -4.64 -24.78
N GLN A 66 -5.52 -4.56 -24.26
CA GLN A 66 -4.76 -5.69 -23.74
C GLN A 66 -5.44 -6.31 -22.51
N ALA A 67 -5.87 -5.49 -21.55
CA ALA A 67 -6.60 -5.97 -20.37
C ALA A 67 -7.96 -6.56 -20.75
N THR A 68 -8.64 -6.00 -21.76
CA THR A 68 -9.91 -6.54 -22.26
C THR A 68 -9.74 -7.92 -22.90
N ALA A 69 -8.69 -8.11 -23.71
CA ALA A 69 -8.37 -9.42 -24.28
C ALA A 69 -7.99 -10.43 -23.18
N ALA A 70 -7.17 -10.02 -22.22
CA ALA A 70 -6.76 -10.88 -21.09
C ALA A 70 -7.95 -11.28 -20.20
N TYR A 71 -8.95 -10.41 -20.03
CA TYR A 71 -10.17 -10.73 -19.30
C TYR A 71 -10.98 -11.84 -19.99
N GLU A 72 -11.18 -11.75 -21.31
CA GLU A 72 -11.93 -12.77 -22.06
C GLU A 72 -11.17 -14.10 -22.12
N GLU A 73 -9.84 -14.07 -22.23
CA GLU A 73 -8.99 -15.26 -22.13
C GLU A 73 -9.13 -15.93 -20.76
N ALA A 74 -8.97 -15.17 -19.68
CA ALA A 74 -9.10 -15.68 -18.32
C ALA A 74 -10.49 -16.28 -18.07
N LYS A 75 -11.55 -15.63 -18.55
CA LYS A 75 -12.93 -16.12 -18.46
C LYS A 75 -13.12 -17.46 -19.18
N ALA A 76 -12.53 -17.63 -20.36
CA ALA A 76 -12.57 -18.88 -21.11
C ALA A 76 -11.79 -20.00 -20.41
N GLU A 77 -10.62 -19.71 -19.83
CA GLU A 77 -9.84 -20.66 -19.05
C GLU A 77 -10.60 -21.09 -17.77
N ILE A 78 -11.15 -20.14 -17.02
CA ILE A 78 -11.95 -20.38 -15.79
C ILE A 78 -13.16 -21.27 -16.06
N ALA A 79 -13.77 -21.20 -17.24
CA ALA A 79 -14.91 -22.06 -17.59
C ALA A 79 -14.60 -23.57 -17.49
N ASN A 80 -13.31 -23.94 -17.58
CA ASN A 80 -12.87 -25.33 -17.61
C ASN A 80 -12.20 -25.81 -16.31
N VAL A 81 -12.14 -24.98 -15.26
CA VAL A 81 -11.49 -25.35 -14.00
C VAL A 81 -12.35 -26.32 -13.17
N HIS A 82 -11.68 -27.12 -12.35
CA HIS A 82 -12.27 -28.12 -11.47
C HIS A 82 -11.97 -27.89 -9.99
N SER A 83 -11.00 -27.03 -9.66
CA SER A 83 -10.69 -26.60 -8.29
C SER A 83 -10.42 -25.10 -8.19
N VAL A 84 -10.47 -24.55 -6.98
CA VAL A 84 -10.19 -23.13 -6.74
C VAL A 84 -8.72 -22.80 -7.05
N GLU A 85 -7.81 -23.71 -6.72
CA GLU A 85 -6.37 -23.57 -6.93
C GLU A 85 -6.00 -23.47 -8.41
N GLU A 86 -6.74 -24.15 -9.29
CA GLU A 86 -6.58 -24.03 -10.74
C GLU A 86 -6.87 -22.61 -11.25
N THR A 87 -7.64 -21.80 -10.50
CA THR A 87 -7.92 -20.40 -10.86
C THR A 87 -6.76 -19.45 -10.53
N TYR A 88 -5.90 -19.78 -9.57
CA TYR A 88 -4.86 -18.87 -9.07
C TYR A 88 -3.89 -18.37 -10.17
N PRO A 89 -3.27 -19.25 -11.00
CA PRO A 89 -2.38 -18.77 -12.06
C PRO A 89 -3.12 -17.94 -13.12
N ILE A 90 -4.39 -18.26 -13.38
CA ILE A 90 -5.23 -17.53 -14.34
C ILE A 90 -5.51 -16.11 -13.83
N ILE A 91 -5.95 -16.00 -12.58
CA ILE A 91 -6.20 -14.71 -11.90
C ILE A 91 -4.92 -13.88 -11.85
N LYS A 92 -3.80 -14.49 -11.44
CA LYS A 92 -2.50 -13.81 -11.38
C LYS A 92 -2.09 -13.23 -12.73
N LYS A 93 -2.19 -14.04 -13.80
CA LYS A 93 -1.89 -13.62 -15.18
C LYS A 93 -2.76 -12.43 -15.58
N TYR A 94 -4.07 -12.50 -15.34
CA TYR A 94 -4.98 -11.40 -15.64
C TYR A 94 -4.66 -10.11 -14.86
N LEU A 95 -4.46 -10.21 -13.54
CA LEU A 95 -4.16 -9.06 -12.69
C LEU A 95 -2.88 -8.34 -13.09
N LYS A 96 -1.84 -9.09 -13.51
CA LYS A 96 -0.59 -8.49 -14.04
C LYS A 96 -0.81 -7.65 -15.29
N VAL A 97 -1.78 -8.00 -16.14
CA VAL A 97 -2.12 -7.20 -17.32
C VAL A 97 -3.04 -6.04 -16.94
N ALA A 98 -4.07 -6.30 -16.14
CA ALA A 98 -5.10 -5.32 -15.83
C ALA A 98 -4.65 -4.24 -14.84
N GLY A 99 -3.71 -4.54 -13.95
CA GLY A 99 -3.19 -3.60 -12.95
C GLY A 99 -1.67 -3.45 -12.95
N GLY A 100 -0.97 -4.07 -13.89
CA GLY A 100 0.47 -3.88 -14.05
C GLY A 100 1.33 -4.71 -13.10
N LYS A 101 2.63 -4.38 -13.03
CA LYS A 101 3.64 -5.21 -12.37
C LYS A 101 3.48 -5.27 -10.85
N HIS A 102 2.80 -4.29 -10.24
CA HIS A 102 2.54 -4.25 -8.80
C HIS A 102 1.29 -5.05 -8.40
N SER A 103 0.41 -5.39 -9.34
CA SER A 103 -0.75 -6.25 -9.06
C SER A 103 -0.33 -7.72 -8.92
N ASN A 104 -0.97 -8.49 -8.05
CA ASN A 104 -0.64 -9.90 -7.83
C ASN A 104 -1.80 -10.69 -7.25
N PHE A 105 -1.68 -12.02 -7.33
CA PHE A 105 -2.46 -12.94 -6.51
C PHE A 105 -1.57 -13.41 -5.36
N LEU A 106 -2.06 -13.26 -4.13
CA LEU A 106 -1.41 -13.70 -2.90
C LEU A 106 -2.05 -15.03 -2.50
N SER A 107 -1.24 -16.07 -2.28
CA SER A 107 -1.77 -17.32 -1.72
C SER A 107 -2.29 -17.08 -0.29
N PRO A 108 -3.10 -17.99 0.29
CA PRO A 108 -3.51 -17.86 1.69
C PRO A 108 -2.35 -17.73 2.68
N GLU A 109 -1.20 -18.35 2.37
CA GLU A 109 0.02 -18.23 3.17
C GLU A 109 0.64 -16.82 3.02
N ASP A 110 0.72 -16.30 1.79
CA ASP A 110 1.30 -14.98 1.51
C ASP A 110 0.40 -13.81 1.97
N ASN A 111 -0.90 -14.03 2.13
CA ASN A 111 -1.88 -13.01 2.56
C ASN A 111 -2.09 -12.98 4.09
N ALA A 112 -1.40 -13.84 4.85
CA ALA A 112 -1.55 -13.88 6.29
C ALA A 112 -0.97 -12.62 6.97
N ASN A 113 -1.69 -12.07 7.95
CA ASN A 113 -1.18 -10.97 8.78
C ASN A 113 0.01 -11.41 9.64
N SER A 114 0.88 -10.46 9.98
CA SER A 114 1.95 -10.69 10.95
C SER A 114 1.62 -10.08 12.31
N ASP A 115 1.90 -10.84 13.37
CA ASP A 115 1.81 -10.39 14.76
C ASP A 115 3.17 -10.00 15.35
N ASP A 116 4.27 -10.25 14.63
CA ASP A 116 5.64 -9.96 15.08
C ASP A 116 6.42 -9.14 14.04
N LEU A 117 7.29 -8.26 14.52
CA LEU A 117 8.27 -7.52 13.70
C LEU A 117 9.42 -8.43 13.25
N GLY A 118 9.59 -9.58 13.93
CA GLY A 118 10.68 -10.51 13.65
C GLY A 118 12.04 -9.83 13.82
N ASN A 119 12.98 -10.19 12.94
CA ASN A 119 14.32 -9.60 12.91
C ASN A 119 14.38 -8.22 12.23
N ASP A 120 13.27 -7.77 11.65
CA ASP A 120 13.16 -6.54 10.85
C ASP A 120 12.41 -5.45 11.64
N SER A 121 12.78 -5.27 12.90
CA SER A 121 12.29 -4.15 13.72
C SER A 121 12.90 -2.82 13.25
N PRO A 122 12.15 -1.71 13.22
CA PRO A 122 12.74 -0.40 12.99
C PRO A 122 13.68 -0.05 14.14
N THR A 123 14.69 0.78 13.85
CA THR A 123 15.67 1.24 14.83
C THR A 123 15.93 2.72 14.67
N VAL A 124 16.16 3.40 15.79
CA VAL A 124 16.68 4.78 15.79
C VAL A 124 17.94 4.81 16.65
N THR A 125 19.04 5.24 16.06
CA THR A 125 20.35 5.32 16.74
C THR A 125 20.99 6.67 16.47
N LYS A 126 21.72 7.22 17.45
CA LYS A 126 22.50 8.44 17.30
C LYS A 126 23.99 8.11 17.31
N ASN A 127 24.70 8.47 16.25
CA ASN A 127 26.16 8.42 16.17
C ASN A 127 26.67 9.86 16.01
N ASP A 128 27.47 10.31 16.97
CA ASP A 128 27.86 11.72 17.10
C ASP A 128 26.65 12.66 17.06
N ASN A 129 26.56 13.51 16.04
CA ASN A 129 25.47 14.45 15.84
C ASN A 129 24.48 14.01 14.75
N ILE A 130 24.56 12.78 14.22
CA ILE A 130 23.62 12.28 13.21
C ILE A 130 22.74 11.19 13.80
N VAL A 131 21.43 11.33 13.60
CA VAL A 131 20.44 10.31 13.96
C VAL A 131 20.16 9.47 12.73
N THR A 132 20.24 8.15 12.84
CA THR A 132 19.84 7.21 11.78
C THR A 132 18.56 6.49 12.20
N ALA A 133 17.51 6.62 11.39
CA ALA A 133 16.28 5.87 11.51
C ALA A 133 16.18 4.86 10.37
N MET A 134 16.25 3.58 10.68
CA MET A 134 16.09 2.49 9.72
C MET A 134 14.62 2.05 9.69
N LEU A 135 14.01 2.11 8.51
CA LEU A 135 12.63 1.71 8.28
C LEU A 135 12.63 0.47 7.40
N PRO A 136 12.62 -0.74 7.96
CA PRO A 136 12.43 -1.97 7.18
C PRO A 136 10.97 -2.10 6.70
N SER A 137 10.74 -3.10 5.85
CA SER A 137 9.40 -3.51 5.42
C SER A 137 8.48 -3.85 6.60
N LEU A 138 7.18 -3.68 6.40
CA LEU A 138 6.19 -3.90 7.46
C LEU A 138 4.95 -4.57 6.91
N ASN A 139 4.70 -5.82 7.29
CA ASN A 139 3.43 -6.47 6.97
C ASN A 139 2.25 -5.79 7.67
N LEU A 140 1.06 -5.93 7.09
CA LEU A 140 -0.18 -5.49 7.74
C LEU A 140 -0.40 -6.29 9.03
N GLY A 141 -0.96 -5.63 10.04
CA GLY A 141 -1.36 -6.25 11.29
C GLY A 141 -1.23 -5.32 12.51
N PRO A 142 -1.61 -5.81 13.71
CA PRO A 142 -1.56 -5.04 14.95
C PRO A 142 -0.15 -4.52 15.29
N VAL A 143 0.87 -5.19 14.76
CA VAL A 143 2.28 -4.86 14.95
C VAL A 143 2.66 -3.45 14.46
N GLY A 144 1.88 -2.89 13.52
CA GLY A 144 2.11 -1.57 12.97
C GLY A 144 2.19 -0.46 14.02
N GLN A 145 1.35 -0.48 15.06
CA GLN A 145 1.41 0.55 16.10
C GLN A 145 2.76 0.54 16.83
N LYS A 146 3.28 -0.65 17.17
CA LYS A 146 4.59 -0.81 17.81
C LYS A 146 5.72 -0.30 16.90
N TYR A 147 5.65 -0.59 15.60
CA TYR A 147 6.59 -0.06 14.61
C TYR A 147 6.64 1.47 14.64
N ALA A 148 5.46 2.10 14.56
CA ALA A 148 5.33 3.56 14.55
C ALA A 148 5.85 4.18 15.86
N ASP A 149 5.51 3.59 17.00
CA ASP A 149 5.93 4.08 18.32
C ASP A 149 7.45 4.02 18.51
N ILE A 150 8.12 2.95 18.06
CA ILE A 150 9.59 2.83 18.13
C ILE A 150 10.27 3.98 17.38
N LEU A 151 9.84 4.23 16.13
CA LEU A 151 10.40 5.30 15.31
C LEU A 151 10.10 6.68 15.89
N ALA A 152 8.84 6.95 16.22
CA ALA A 152 8.42 8.28 16.65
C ALA A 152 9.03 8.67 17.99
N ASN A 153 9.13 7.73 18.94
CA ASN A 153 9.77 7.96 20.23
C ASN A 153 11.28 8.06 20.09
N GLY A 154 11.91 7.16 19.31
CA GLY A 154 13.35 7.20 19.08
C GLY A 154 13.81 8.50 18.40
N LEU A 155 13.05 8.99 17.42
CA LEU A 155 13.31 10.28 16.77
C LEU A 155 13.13 11.43 17.77
N ALA A 156 12.05 11.44 18.55
CA ALA A 156 11.81 12.47 19.55
C ALA A 156 12.90 12.55 20.62
N GLU A 157 13.49 11.42 21.01
CA GLU A 157 14.58 11.36 21.97
C GLU A 157 15.92 11.82 21.38
N ASN A 158 16.23 11.44 20.13
CA ASN A 158 17.58 11.57 19.58
C ASN A 158 17.81 12.78 18.68
N VAL A 159 16.75 13.27 17.99
CA VAL A 159 16.85 14.38 17.03
C VAL A 159 17.13 15.74 17.67
N PRO A 160 16.64 16.07 18.87
CA PRO A 160 17.03 17.32 19.53
C PRO A 160 18.56 17.46 19.63
N ASN A 161 19.08 18.62 19.24
CA ASN A 161 20.51 18.93 19.20
C ASN A 161 21.32 17.95 18.32
N SER A 162 20.77 17.53 17.18
CA SER A 162 21.48 16.79 16.13
C SER A 162 21.72 17.69 14.91
N CYS A 163 22.72 17.35 14.11
CA CYS A 163 23.03 17.96 12.82
C CYS A 163 21.97 17.60 11.76
N GLY A 164 21.39 16.40 11.85
CA GLY A 164 20.33 15.95 10.95
C GLY A 164 20.03 14.45 11.08
N VAL A 165 19.15 13.99 10.20
CA VAL A 165 18.65 12.61 10.20
C VAL A 165 19.00 11.90 8.91
N ILE A 166 19.48 10.66 9.02
CA ILE A 166 19.49 9.69 7.94
C ILE A 166 18.24 8.82 8.08
N LEU A 167 17.39 8.80 7.06
CA LEU A 167 16.26 7.89 6.92
C LEU A 167 16.66 6.76 5.97
N ASP A 168 16.88 5.56 6.48
CA ASP A 168 17.35 4.43 5.68
C ASP A 168 16.17 3.57 5.20
N LEU A 169 15.90 3.61 3.89
CA LEU A 169 14.87 2.84 3.19
C LEU A 169 15.44 1.74 2.30
N ARG A 170 16.75 1.48 2.36
CA ARG A 170 17.45 0.58 1.42
C ARG A 170 17.02 -0.89 1.52
N LYS A 171 16.32 -1.27 2.59
CA LYS A 171 15.75 -2.61 2.79
C LYS A 171 14.22 -2.59 2.87
N ASN A 172 13.59 -1.49 2.48
CA ASN A 172 12.15 -1.30 2.60
C ASN A 172 11.44 -1.58 1.27
N ASP A 173 10.97 -2.81 1.09
CA ASP A 173 10.15 -3.17 -0.08
C ASP A 173 8.65 -2.85 0.09
N GLY A 174 8.28 -2.19 1.19
CA GLY A 174 6.94 -1.65 1.43
C GLY A 174 6.16 -2.41 2.50
N GLY A 175 4.86 -2.58 2.23
CA GLY A 175 3.88 -3.08 3.20
C GLY A 175 2.97 -1.96 3.74
N ASP A 176 2.72 -1.91 5.04
CA ASP A 176 1.76 -0.99 5.65
C ASP A 176 2.33 0.44 5.81
N MET A 177 1.88 1.33 4.92
CA MET A 177 2.33 2.72 4.87
C MET A 177 1.97 3.55 6.11
N GLY A 178 0.82 3.30 6.73
CA GLY A 178 0.29 4.17 7.78
C GLY A 178 1.24 4.28 8.99
N PRO A 179 1.67 3.14 9.56
CA PRO A 179 2.71 3.10 10.57
C PRO A 179 4.06 3.69 10.16
N MET A 180 4.49 3.48 8.92
CA MET A 180 5.76 4.04 8.42
C MET A 180 5.74 5.58 8.51
N LEU A 181 4.70 6.20 7.97
CA LEU A 181 4.55 7.65 7.96
C LEU A 181 4.28 8.22 9.37
N ALA A 182 3.51 7.51 10.20
CA ALA A 182 3.26 7.94 11.57
C ALA A 182 4.56 7.92 12.40
N GLY A 183 5.39 6.90 12.20
CA GLY A 183 6.70 6.75 12.85
C GLY A 183 7.66 7.90 12.55
N VAL A 184 7.63 8.46 11.34
CA VAL A 184 8.49 9.59 10.95
C VAL A 184 7.78 10.94 10.97
N SER A 185 6.60 11.01 11.57
CA SER A 185 5.74 12.20 11.54
C SER A 185 6.38 13.49 12.09
N GLY A 186 7.39 13.39 12.96
CA GLY A 186 8.16 14.54 13.45
C GLY A 186 9.05 15.19 12.38
N LEU A 187 9.37 14.47 11.30
CA LEU A 187 10.21 14.95 10.18
C LEU A 187 9.38 15.48 9.00
N LEU A 188 8.06 15.31 9.04
CA LEU A 188 7.14 15.70 7.97
C LEU A 188 6.23 16.87 8.42
N PRO A 189 5.90 17.82 7.53
CA PRO A 189 4.89 18.83 7.83
C PRO A 189 3.49 18.19 7.92
N ASP A 190 2.62 18.79 8.73
CA ASP A 190 1.20 18.45 8.71
C ASP A 190 0.55 18.91 7.39
N GLY A 191 -0.49 18.19 6.96
CA GLY A 191 -1.17 18.41 5.68
C GLY A 191 -1.11 17.18 4.78
N THR A 192 -1.15 17.41 3.46
CA THR A 192 -1.05 16.33 2.46
C THR A 192 0.40 15.90 2.28
N LEU A 193 0.68 14.60 2.44
CA LEU A 193 2.01 14.03 2.27
C LEU A 193 2.25 13.61 0.81
N LEU A 194 1.31 12.87 0.26
CA LEU A 194 1.18 12.48 -1.14
C LEU A 194 -0.30 12.26 -1.46
N SER A 195 -0.65 11.95 -2.69
CA SER A 195 -2.00 11.52 -3.05
C SER A 195 -1.98 10.29 -3.94
N PHE A 196 -3.00 9.46 -3.84
CA PHE A 196 -3.27 8.38 -4.78
C PHE A 196 -4.20 8.90 -5.88
N LYS A 197 -3.76 8.82 -7.13
CA LYS A 197 -4.57 9.15 -8.31
C LYS A 197 -5.07 7.89 -8.97
N SER A 198 -6.34 7.58 -8.75
CA SER A 198 -7.06 6.53 -9.45
C SER A 198 -7.63 7.03 -10.78
N LYS A 199 -8.32 6.16 -11.53
CA LYS A 199 -9.01 6.53 -12.77
C LYS A 199 -10.06 7.65 -12.57
N ASN A 200 -10.74 7.66 -11.43
CA ASN A 200 -11.94 8.46 -11.21
C ASN A 200 -11.77 9.55 -10.15
N SER A 201 -10.71 9.48 -9.35
CA SER A 201 -10.51 10.38 -8.22
C SER A 201 -9.05 10.45 -7.80
N THR A 202 -8.71 11.56 -7.13
CA THR A 202 -7.46 11.71 -6.38
C THR A 202 -7.79 11.78 -4.90
N SER A 203 -7.16 10.95 -4.08
CA SER A 203 -7.36 10.90 -2.63
C SER A 203 -6.04 11.16 -1.90
N PRO A 204 -6.01 12.10 -0.93
CA PRO A 204 -4.78 12.46 -0.24
C PRO A 204 -4.44 11.47 0.89
N VAL A 205 -3.15 11.26 1.10
CA VAL A 205 -2.60 10.77 2.37
C VAL A 205 -2.28 11.99 3.23
N THR A 206 -2.84 12.06 4.44
CA THR A 206 -2.73 13.24 5.29
C THR A 206 -2.11 12.93 6.64
N LEU A 207 -1.34 13.89 7.14
CA LEU A 207 -0.77 13.92 8.47
C LEU A 207 -1.38 15.08 9.27
N ASN A 208 -1.87 14.79 10.46
CA ASN A 208 -2.33 15.79 11.43
C ASN A 208 -1.90 15.37 12.83
N ASN A 209 -1.03 16.17 13.48
CA ASN A 209 -0.58 15.95 14.85
C ASN A 209 -0.17 14.49 15.14
N GLY A 210 0.67 13.91 14.28
CA GLY A 210 1.17 12.53 14.41
C GLY A 210 0.16 11.44 14.03
N SER A 211 -0.99 11.81 13.46
CA SER A 211 -2.01 10.88 12.97
C SER A 211 -2.03 10.83 11.44
N ILE A 212 -1.92 9.64 10.87
CA ILE A 212 -1.97 9.37 9.43
C ILE A 212 -3.35 8.86 9.04
N SER A 213 -3.86 9.37 7.92
CA SER A 213 -5.06 8.84 7.27
C SER A 213 -4.94 8.87 5.75
N GLY A 214 -5.74 8.08 5.05
CA GLY A 214 -5.78 8.07 3.58
C GLY A 214 -4.80 7.11 2.91
N GLY A 215 -4.00 6.37 3.67
CA GLY A 215 -3.30 5.20 3.15
C GLY A 215 -2.60 4.34 4.20
N GLY A 216 -2.51 3.04 3.90
CA GLY A 216 -2.21 2.00 4.89
C GLY A 216 -3.25 1.95 6.02
N THR A 217 -2.89 1.31 7.11
CA THR A 217 -3.68 1.30 8.35
C THR A 217 -3.61 2.68 9.02
N PRO A 218 -4.75 3.36 9.26
CA PRO A 218 -4.76 4.61 10.01
C PRO A 218 -4.04 4.46 11.35
N THR A 219 -2.99 5.24 11.57
CA THR A 219 -2.08 5.08 12.71
C THR A 219 -1.82 6.43 13.37
N THR A 220 -1.75 6.46 14.70
CA THR A 220 -1.46 7.68 15.47
C THR A 220 -0.37 7.41 16.50
N VAL A 221 0.62 8.29 16.59
CA VAL A 221 1.68 8.28 17.61
C VAL A 221 1.51 9.43 18.62
N GLY A 222 0.37 10.12 18.57
CA GLY A 222 0.11 11.37 19.28
C GLY A 222 0.91 12.56 18.74
N PRO A 223 0.69 13.78 19.26
CA PRO A 223 1.42 14.97 18.84
C PRO A 223 2.93 14.81 19.08
N LYS A 224 3.72 15.07 18.05
CA LYS A 224 5.19 15.09 18.11
C LYS A 224 5.72 16.46 17.69
N ASP A 225 6.84 16.86 18.27
CA ASP A 225 7.56 18.04 17.83
C ASP A 225 7.96 17.91 16.35
N LYS A 226 7.89 19.03 15.62
CA LYS A 226 8.32 19.10 14.22
C LYS A 226 9.78 19.51 14.16
N PHE A 227 10.64 18.59 13.77
CA PHE A 227 12.08 18.82 13.69
C PHE A 227 12.41 19.56 12.39
N ARG A 228 13.06 20.73 12.51
CA ARG A 228 13.55 21.51 11.36
C ARG A 228 15.03 21.23 11.10
N VAL A 229 15.38 19.94 10.99
CA VAL A 229 16.74 19.49 10.70
C VAL A 229 16.82 18.94 9.27
N PRO A 230 17.99 18.96 8.62
CA PRO A 230 18.21 18.27 7.35
C PRO A 230 17.92 16.77 7.44
N VAL A 231 17.29 16.20 6.40
CA VAL A 231 16.95 14.78 6.29
C VAL A 231 17.59 14.20 5.03
N ALA A 232 18.52 13.26 5.20
CA ALA A 232 19.10 12.48 4.12
C ALA A 232 18.35 11.15 4.00
N ILE A 233 17.79 10.82 2.84
CA ILE A 233 17.06 9.56 2.64
C ILE A 233 17.91 8.62 1.79
N LEU A 234 18.13 7.40 2.28
CA LEU A 234 18.90 6.38 1.55
C LEU A 234 17.97 5.42 0.82
N THR A 235 18.18 5.23 -0.48
CA THR A 235 17.37 4.35 -1.32
C THR A 235 18.23 3.29 -2.01
N SER A 236 17.59 2.17 -2.35
CA SER A 236 18.20 1.09 -3.14
C SER A 236 17.18 0.54 -4.15
N ASN A 237 17.61 -0.38 -5.00
CA ASN A 237 16.72 -1.14 -5.89
C ASN A 237 15.71 -2.06 -5.16
N VAL A 238 15.81 -2.17 -3.83
CA VAL A 238 14.82 -2.86 -2.97
C VAL A 238 13.77 -1.89 -2.47
N THR A 239 14.06 -0.58 -2.39
CA THR A 239 13.10 0.43 -1.96
C THR A 239 11.88 0.41 -2.88
N ALA A 240 10.72 -0.02 -2.39
CA ALA A 240 9.54 -0.28 -3.23
C ALA A 240 8.24 0.11 -2.52
N SER A 241 7.16 0.30 -3.29
CA SER A 241 5.79 0.35 -2.77
C SER A 241 5.65 1.42 -1.65
N SER A 242 5.18 1.05 -0.46
CA SER A 242 5.07 1.98 0.68
C SER A 242 6.41 2.57 1.14
N GLY A 243 7.55 1.94 0.83
CA GLY A 243 8.88 2.54 0.97
C GLY A 243 9.10 3.70 -0.01
N GLU A 244 8.63 3.57 -1.25
CA GLU A 244 8.61 4.67 -2.23
C GLU A 244 7.58 5.74 -1.87
N ALA A 245 6.41 5.38 -1.37
CA ALA A 245 5.43 6.34 -0.87
C ALA A 245 5.98 7.16 0.33
N THR A 246 6.74 6.50 1.21
CA THR A 246 7.49 7.17 2.28
C THR A 246 8.52 8.14 1.72
N LEU A 247 9.33 7.71 0.74
CA LEU A 247 10.26 8.58 0.01
C LEU A 247 9.54 9.81 -0.61
N LEU A 248 8.43 9.59 -1.32
CA LEU A 248 7.65 10.63 -1.99
C LEU A 248 6.98 11.61 -1.01
N SER A 249 6.69 11.19 0.22
CA SER A 249 6.16 12.06 1.27
C SER A 249 7.11 13.21 1.63
N PHE A 250 8.42 13.01 1.45
CA PHE A 250 9.45 14.05 1.63
C PHE A 250 9.77 14.83 0.35
N ARG A 251 9.27 14.40 -0.81
CA ARG A 251 9.56 15.07 -2.08
C ARG A 251 9.07 16.52 -2.04
N GLY A 252 9.92 17.43 -2.50
CA GLY A 252 9.68 18.87 -2.50
C GLY A 252 9.90 19.57 -1.16
N LEU A 253 10.40 18.90 -0.13
CA LEU A 253 10.84 19.55 1.10
C LEU A 253 12.27 20.11 0.92
N GLU A 254 12.48 21.38 1.29
CA GLU A 254 13.75 22.08 1.09
C GLU A 254 14.91 21.49 1.90
N ASN A 255 14.61 20.88 3.05
CA ASN A 255 15.59 20.28 3.95
C ASN A 255 15.79 18.78 3.70
N THR A 256 15.39 18.25 2.55
CA THR A 256 15.55 16.82 2.22
C THR A 256 16.47 16.62 1.02
N ARG A 257 17.29 15.56 1.08
CA ARG A 257 18.05 15.08 -0.07
C ARG A 257 18.15 13.55 -0.08
N THR A 258 18.13 12.96 -1.26
CA THR A 258 18.10 11.50 -1.45
C THR A 258 19.42 10.98 -2.02
N PHE A 259 19.86 9.81 -1.56
CA PHE A 259 21.16 9.22 -1.87
C PHE A 259 21.06 7.71 -2.13
N GLY A 260 21.89 7.21 -3.07
CA GLY A 260 22.06 5.78 -3.28
C GLY A 260 21.74 5.35 -4.70
N GLN A 261 20.82 4.41 -4.85
CA GLN A 261 20.43 3.85 -6.14
C GLN A 261 18.93 4.12 -6.43
N PRO A 262 18.51 4.07 -7.70
CA PRO A 262 17.10 4.14 -8.04
C PRO A 262 16.26 3.09 -7.30
N SER A 263 15.04 3.47 -6.93
CA SER A 263 14.07 2.58 -6.29
C SER A 263 13.56 1.48 -7.24
N ALA A 264 12.73 0.55 -6.75
CA ALA A 264 12.24 -0.59 -7.52
C ALA A 264 11.17 -0.20 -8.58
N GLY A 265 10.55 0.97 -8.43
CA GLY A 265 9.53 1.49 -9.34
C GLY A 265 8.15 0.88 -9.11
N TYR A 266 7.64 0.92 -7.90
CA TYR A 266 6.33 0.39 -7.50
C TYR A 266 5.50 1.47 -6.77
N ALA A 267 5.68 2.73 -7.18
CA ALA A 267 5.04 3.91 -6.58
C ALA A 267 3.55 4.00 -6.99
N SER A 268 2.74 3.12 -6.43
CA SER A 268 1.32 2.99 -6.75
C SER A 268 0.52 2.49 -5.55
N GLY A 269 -0.74 2.93 -5.45
CA GLY A 269 -1.70 2.47 -4.45
C GLY A 269 -2.36 1.14 -4.82
N ASN A 270 -2.28 0.17 -3.91
CA ASN A 270 -2.94 -1.13 -4.04
C ASN A 270 -4.14 -1.26 -3.11
N LEU A 271 -5.15 -1.99 -3.59
CA LEU A 271 -6.22 -2.53 -2.77
C LEU A 271 -5.96 -4.04 -2.60
N ILE A 272 -5.91 -4.51 -1.37
CA ILE A 272 -5.88 -5.95 -1.06
C ILE A 272 -7.31 -6.37 -0.74
N ILE A 273 -7.81 -7.38 -1.47
CA ILE A 273 -9.17 -7.91 -1.30
C ILE A 273 -9.06 -9.35 -0.86
N ASP A 274 -9.54 -9.63 0.35
CA ASP A 274 -9.53 -10.97 0.91
C ASP A 274 -10.56 -11.87 0.22
N MET A 275 -10.10 -13.02 -0.24
CA MET A 275 -10.92 -14.06 -0.85
C MET A 275 -11.37 -15.09 0.19
N PRO A 276 -12.47 -15.83 -0.03
CA PRO A 276 -13.06 -16.70 1.00
C PRO A 276 -12.19 -17.86 1.48
N ASP A 277 -11.16 -18.23 0.73
CA ASP A 277 -10.15 -19.25 1.02
C ASP A 277 -8.94 -18.70 1.80
N GLY A 278 -8.92 -17.39 2.10
CA GLY A 278 -7.82 -16.69 2.76
C GLY A 278 -6.80 -16.08 1.79
N ALA A 279 -6.90 -16.36 0.49
CA ALA A 279 -6.05 -15.73 -0.52
C ALA A 279 -6.35 -14.23 -0.64
N GLY A 280 -5.43 -13.48 -1.25
CA GLY A 280 -5.57 -12.03 -1.46
C GLY A 280 -5.48 -11.65 -2.92
N LEU A 281 -6.37 -10.77 -3.39
CA LEU A 281 -6.19 -10.07 -4.66
C LEU A 281 -5.52 -8.73 -4.38
N MET A 282 -4.24 -8.61 -4.71
CA MET A 282 -3.53 -7.33 -4.64
C MET A 282 -3.71 -6.62 -5.98
N VAL A 283 -4.58 -5.61 -6.02
CA VAL A 283 -4.95 -4.90 -7.24
C VAL A 283 -4.44 -3.47 -7.18
N THR A 284 -3.62 -3.08 -8.15
CA THR A 284 -3.14 -1.71 -8.29
C THR A 284 -4.24 -0.85 -8.89
N THR A 285 -4.62 0.20 -8.16
CA THR A 285 -5.80 1.02 -8.48
C THR A 285 -5.45 2.50 -8.71
N ALA A 286 -4.27 2.94 -8.29
CA ALA A 286 -3.86 4.33 -8.33
C ALA A 286 -2.35 4.49 -8.49
N ASN A 287 -1.95 5.60 -9.10
CA ASN A 287 -0.56 6.08 -9.13
C ASN A 287 -0.28 6.99 -7.94
N ASP A 288 0.96 7.04 -7.49
CA ASP A 288 1.36 7.99 -6.46
C ASP A 288 1.60 9.38 -7.05
N VAL A 289 1.12 10.41 -6.37
CA VAL A 289 1.32 11.81 -6.74
C VAL A 289 1.99 12.51 -5.58
N ALA A 290 3.23 12.97 -5.80
CA ALA A 290 3.96 13.73 -4.80
C ALA A 290 3.29 15.08 -4.56
N ARG A 291 3.60 15.72 -3.42
CA ARG A 291 3.09 17.06 -3.08
C ARG A 291 3.49 18.15 -4.10
N THR A 292 4.52 17.88 -4.91
CA THR A 292 4.96 18.71 -6.05
C THR A 292 4.02 18.63 -7.26
N GLY A 293 3.11 17.66 -7.29
CA GLY A 293 2.22 17.38 -8.41
C GLY A 293 2.78 16.37 -9.43
N GLU A 294 4.02 15.93 -9.26
CA GLU A 294 4.62 14.87 -10.08
C GLU A 294 3.94 13.53 -9.80
N GLU A 295 3.60 12.80 -10.87
CA GLU A 295 2.99 11.48 -10.82
C GLU A 295 4.03 10.39 -11.05
N PHE A 296 3.99 9.35 -10.23
CA PHE A 296 4.87 8.20 -10.22
C PHE A 296 4.04 6.93 -10.37
N SER A 297 4.61 5.90 -10.99
CA SER A 297 3.92 4.63 -11.23
C SER A 297 4.91 3.46 -11.21
N GLU A 298 5.23 2.88 -12.36
CA GLU A 298 6.02 1.65 -12.47
C GLU A 298 7.51 1.90 -12.76
N ASP A 299 7.93 3.16 -12.83
CA ASP A 299 9.32 3.55 -13.10
C ASP A 299 10.11 3.76 -11.79
N PRO A 300 11.37 3.30 -11.72
CA PRO A 300 12.30 3.64 -10.65
C PRO A 300 12.40 5.15 -10.38
N ILE A 301 12.40 5.54 -9.11
CA ILE A 301 12.65 6.91 -8.66
C ILE A 301 14.16 7.06 -8.46
N ALA A 302 14.78 7.92 -9.27
CA ALA A 302 16.20 8.23 -9.13
C ALA A 302 16.46 9.07 -7.86
N PRO A 303 17.56 8.82 -7.13
CA PRO A 303 17.99 9.69 -6.05
C PRO A 303 18.62 10.99 -6.59
N ASP A 304 18.64 12.04 -5.78
CA ASP A 304 19.31 13.31 -6.09
C ASP A 304 20.82 13.14 -6.23
N VAL A 305 21.38 12.16 -5.52
CA VAL A 305 22.80 11.79 -5.58
C VAL A 305 22.91 10.28 -5.77
N SER A 306 23.23 9.86 -7.00
CA SER A 306 23.54 8.46 -7.29
C SER A 306 24.94 8.11 -6.78
N THR A 307 25.05 7.06 -5.97
CA THR A 307 26.32 6.64 -5.35
C THR A 307 26.26 5.21 -4.81
N ASP A 308 27.39 4.51 -4.81
CA ASP A 308 27.55 3.21 -4.15
C ASP A 308 27.92 3.33 -2.65
N ARG A 309 28.13 4.57 -2.16
CA ARG A 309 28.44 4.88 -0.75
C ARG A 309 27.42 5.86 -0.16
N PRO A 310 26.13 5.48 -0.07
CA PRO A 310 25.06 6.37 0.34
C PRO A 310 25.22 6.90 1.76
N GLU A 311 25.64 6.09 2.75
CA GLU A 311 25.81 6.60 4.12
C GLU A 311 26.91 7.68 4.20
N GLN A 312 28.03 7.47 3.51
CA GLN A 312 29.13 8.42 3.48
C GLN A 312 28.68 9.75 2.84
N ALA A 313 28.08 9.69 1.65
CA ALA A 313 27.63 10.88 0.94
C ALA A 313 26.54 11.65 1.71
N ALA A 314 25.62 10.93 2.35
CA ALA A 314 24.60 11.52 3.23
C ALA A 314 25.23 12.20 4.44
N THR A 315 26.20 11.57 5.10
CA THR A 315 26.90 12.12 6.26
C THR A 315 27.67 13.40 5.91
N GLU A 316 28.42 13.38 4.81
CA GLU A 316 29.15 14.55 4.29
C GLU A 316 28.19 15.70 3.97
N TRP A 317 27.06 15.41 3.33
CA TRP A 317 26.03 16.41 3.07
C TRP A 317 25.44 16.97 4.36
N LEU A 318 25.05 16.12 5.32
CA LEU A 318 24.48 16.57 6.59
C LEU A 318 25.45 17.50 7.34
N HIS A 319 26.73 17.14 7.48
CA HIS A 319 27.74 18.00 8.12
C HIS A 319 27.85 19.38 7.44
N SER A 320 27.82 19.41 6.10
CA SER A 320 27.84 20.67 5.35
C SER A 320 26.64 21.59 5.65
N GLN A 321 25.50 21.03 6.08
CA GLN A 321 24.29 21.80 6.42
C GLN A 321 24.33 22.39 7.83
N CYS A 322 25.06 21.77 8.77
CA CYS A 322 25.12 22.22 10.16
C CYS A 322 26.37 23.05 10.51
N GLY A 323 27.18 23.42 9.51
CA GLY A 323 28.34 24.30 9.66
C GLY A 323 29.51 23.66 10.42
N GLN A 324 29.63 22.33 10.35
CA GLN A 324 30.78 21.57 10.86
C GLN A 324 31.74 21.19 9.73
#